data_AF-A0A421CG93-F1
#
_entry.id   AF-A0A421CG93-F1
#
_cell.length_a   1.000
_cell.length_b   1.000
_cell.length_c   1.000
_cell.angle_alpha   90.00
_cell.angle_beta   90.00
_cell.angle_gamma   90.00
#
_symmetry.space_group_name_H-M   'P 1'
#
loop_
_entity.id
_entity.type
_entity.pdbx_description
1 polymer ?
#
loop_
_entity_poly.entity_id
_entity_poly.type
_entity_poly.pdbx_seq_one_letter_code
_entity_poly.pdbx_strand_id
1 'polypeptide(L)'
;MLLSHHSRKSGFALVMTLILVAFGTVILLASGLQLSRTTDVVNSYRRIANVQNIANNVVEVASCYFVDNLSSYTEDDKVTWSEAVEFISMLDSRSGLESKYWADFLSFVGEDTEGFSLTDQVNSFRNSKGLGEGRYNISSHIFPVAGGAEKFVVICSAEFDGTKRYSMGLVMTDALPQGGLPALRTVSLDRVLSSLRSIGNGKSKKIVGDIIFGDAIIAGVLSLNSSSSSTLQDIVEGILNAAGIIVYDADGNQITDEETLAEFLSDYFHEIEDDAATLYGQWVDEYEQSFPENPEATVTLNTSTATVTYAQEPSQINVICSGATCQLESYSDELTIEVSGSDQFDAEFTSEGLIISGSGKSFLVPTSIASETTVHIMIDGTTTFFSDQEHKISIVSGKYDIQVKGDVTIDTQFVYDVKKLVEEVNNGNGMSLVANKTAVDAETRIKDYQKLLAEENYSYLRVASYGDISLGYSSATHGDKNLMGDFFALKRDDGSGGNFLLGDLSNVSNINNPGQGQFSQLFLLGSITTWQFENPLDNNGEDLLNSLALVAAGDPNALGSGSSDGSGGTLALLGIQSW
;
A
#
# COMPACT_ATOMS: atom_id res chain seq x y z
N MET A 1 70.06 -78.60 -30.47
CA MET A 1 69.43 -77.29 -30.21
C MET A 1 67.95 -77.42 -30.55
N LEU A 2 67.07 -76.78 -29.78
CA LEU A 2 65.61 -76.68 -29.90
C LEU A 2 64.78 -77.63 -29.01
N LEU A 3 64.63 -77.19 -27.75
CA LEU A 3 63.51 -77.49 -26.86
C LEU A 3 62.24 -76.81 -27.39
N SER A 4 61.17 -77.57 -27.57
CA SER A 4 59.83 -77.04 -27.85
C SER A 4 59.13 -76.63 -26.55
N HIS A 5 58.94 -75.33 -26.34
CA HIS A 5 58.05 -74.81 -25.28
C HIS A 5 56.59 -75.02 -25.71
N HIS A 6 55.89 -75.97 -25.09
CA HIS A 6 54.43 -76.06 -25.17
C HIS A 6 53.80 -75.03 -24.21
N SER A 7 53.12 -74.03 -24.76
CA SER A 7 52.36 -73.05 -24.00
C SER A 7 51.10 -73.72 -23.40
N ARG A 8 51.11 -73.99 -22.09
CA ARG A 8 49.91 -74.35 -21.29
C ARG A 8 49.01 -73.10 -21.14
N LYS A 9 48.29 -72.70 -22.19
CA LYS A 9 47.33 -71.56 -22.14
C LYS A 9 45.86 -71.98 -22.10
N SER A 10 45.51 -73.25 -22.35
CA SER A 10 44.10 -73.67 -22.44
C SER A 10 43.44 -74.05 -21.11
N GLY A 11 44.19 -74.56 -20.12
CA GLY A 11 43.64 -74.95 -18.82
C GLY A 11 43.40 -73.79 -17.84
N PHE A 12 44.13 -72.68 -18.02
CA PHE A 12 44.02 -71.49 -17.17
C PHE A 12 42.87 -70.56 -17.61
N ALA A 13 42.44 -70.67 -18.88
CA ALA A 13 41.35 -69.87 -19.42
C ALA A 13 40.04 -70.11 -18.66
N LEU A 14 39.66 -71.37 -18.41
CA LEU A 14 38.42 -71.69 -17.71
C LEU A 14 38.39 -71.14 -16.27
N VAL A 15 39.50 -71.28 -15.54
CA VAL A 15 39.63 -70.76 -14.17
C VAL A 15 39.58 -69.24 -14.16
N MET A 16 40.26 -68.58 -15.11
CA MET A 16 40.17 -67.12 -15.27
C MET A 16 38.77 -66.65 -15.65
N THR A 17 38.07 -67.36 -16.53
CA THR A 17 36.68 -67.04 -16.88
C THR A 17 35.76 -67.19 -15.67
N LEU A 18 35.92 -68.24 -14.86
CA LEU A 18 35.15 -68.44 -13.63
C LEU A 18 35.43 -67.36 -12.59
N ILE A 19 36.69 -66.96 -12.42
CA ILE A 19 37.07 -65.84 -11.53
C ILE A 19 36.46 -64.53 -12.04
N LEU A 20 36.52 -64.25 -13.35
CA LEU A 20 35.93 -63.05 -13.95
C LEU A 20 34.41 -63.02 -13.84
N VAL A 21 33.73 -64.16 -14.02
CA VAL A 21 32.28 -64.28 -13.86
C VAL A 21 31.89 -64.09 -12.39
N ALA A 22 32.61 -64.71 -11.45
CA ALA A 22 32.37 -64.52 -10.02
C ALA A 22 32.60 -63.06 -9.59
N PHE A 23 33.69 -62.45 -10.06
CA PHE A 23 34.02 -61.04 -9.77
C PHE A 23 32.98 -60.09 -10.39
N GLY A 24 32.56 -60.34 -11.64
CA GLY A 24 31.49 -59.59 -12.29
C GLY A 24 30.14 -59.72 -11.56
N THR A 25 29.82 -60.92 -11.04
CA THR A 25 28.60 -61.14 -10.25
C THR A 25 28.65 -60.39 -8.92
N VAL A 26 29.80 -60.38 -8.24
CA VAL A 26 29.98 -59.64 -6.98
C VAL A 26 29.89 -58.13 -7.21
N ILE A 27 30.47 -57.62 -8.30
CA ILE A 27 30.35 -56.19 -8.68
C ILE A 27 28.88 -55.86 -8.96
N LEU A 28 28.16 -56.67 -9.75
CA LEU A 28 26.75 -56.44 -10.05
C LEU A 28 25.88 -56.44 -8.80
N LEU A 29 26.12 -57.37 -7.85
CA LEU A 29 25.42 -57.40 -6.57
C LEU A 29 25.75 -56.17 -5.70
N ALA A 30 27.02 -55.76 -5.64
CA ALA A 30 27.44 -54.59 -4.90
C ALA A 30 26.85 -53.29 -5.48
N SER A 31 26.86 -53.14 -6.81
CA SER A 31 26.23 -52.02 -7.51
C SER A 31 24.71 -52.02 -7.33
N GLY A 32 24.05 -53.18 -7.38
CA GLY A 32 22.63 -53.31 -7.11
C GLY A 32 22.24 -52.91 -5.69
N LEU A 33 23.05 -53.28 -4.69
CA LEU A 33 22.86 -52.87 -3.30
C LEU A 33 23.08 -51.37 -3.08
N GLN A 34 24.07 -50.76 -3.74
CA GLN A 34 24.29 -49.32 -3.70
C GLN A 34 23.14 -48.56 -4.38
N LEU A 35 22.70 -49.02 -5.56
CA LEU A 35 21.53 -48.48 -6.26
C LEU A 35 20.28 -48.55 -5.39
N SER A 36 20.00 -49.69 -4.77
CA SER A 36 18.86 -49.83 -3.85
C SER A 36 18.93 -48.83 -2.70
N ARG A 37 20.09 -48.71 -2.02
CA ARG A 37 20.26 -47.75 -0.92
C ARG A 37 20.09 -46.30 -1.39
N THR A 38 20.63 -45.95 -2.56
CA THR A 38 20.46 -44.61 -3.13
C THR A 38 19.01 -44.36 -3.51
N THR A 39 18.32 -45.34 -4.11
CA THR A 39 16.89 -45.25 -4.44
C THR A 39 16.02 -45.11 -3.19
N ASP A 40 16.30 -45.85 -2.12
CA ASP A 40 15.55 -45.77 -0.86
C ASP A 40 15.75 -44.41 -0.19
N VAL A 41 16.98 -43.87 -0.21
CA VAL A 41 17.31 -42.54 0.29
C VAL A 41 16.67 -41.43 -0.56
N VAL A 42 16.68 -41.55 -1.88
CA VAL A 42 16.03 -40.57 -2.77
C VAL A 42 14.50 -40.62 -2.61
N ASN A 43 13.93 -41.81 -2.48
CA ASN A 43 12.50 -41.99 -2.22
C ASN A 43 12.10 -41.42 -0.86
N SER A 44 12.94 -41.61 0.17
CA SER A 44 12.67 -41.04 1.50
C SER A 44 12.76 -39.51 1.50
N TYR A 45 13.74 -38.91 0.81
CA TYR A 45 13.81 -37.46 0.64
C TYR A 45 12.62 -36.90 -0.14
N ARG A 46 12.24 -37.57 -1.24
CA ARG A 46 11.06 -37.16 -2.02
C ARG A 46 9.78 -37.26 -1.20
N ARG A 47 9.64 -38.31 -0.39
CA ARG A 47 8.50 -38.45 0.53
C ARG A 47 8.49 -37.34 1.57
N ILE A 48 9.62 -37.07 2.21
CA ILE A 48 9.75 -35.98 3.20
C ILE A 48 9.39 -34.63 2.58
N ALA A 49 9.95 -34.30 1.41
CA ALA A 49 9.67 -33.06 0.71
C ALA A 49 8.19 -32.94 0.32
N ASN A 50 7.57 -34.04 -0.15
CA ASN A 50 6.15 -34.03 -0.46
C ASN A 50 5.28 -33.78 0.79
N VAL A 51 5.55 -34.48 1.91
CA VAL A 51 4.80 -34.27 3.17
C VAL A 51 4.97 -32.83 3.65
N GLN A 52 6.17 -32.26 3.54
CA GLN A 52 6.46 -30.87 3.92
C GLN A 52 5.73 -29.86 3.02
N ASN A 53 5.71 -30.07 1.70
CA ASN A 53 4.94 -29.24 0.78
C ASN A 53 3.44 -29.29 1.08
N ILE A 54 2.90 -30.47 1.41
CA ILE A 54 1.50 -30.57 1.84
C ILE A 54 1.29 -29.77 3.13
N ALA A 55 2.17 -29.90 4.13
CA ALA A 55 2.05 -29.11 5.36
C ALA A 55 2.09 -27.58 5.10
N ASN A 56 2.88 -27.10 4.14
CA ASN A 56 2.87 -25.69 3.72
C ASN A 56 1.55 -25.27 3.10
N ASN A 57 1.03 -26.06 2.16
CA ASN A 57 -0.25 -25.76 1.52
C ASN A 57 -1.41 -25.77 2.53
N VAL A 58 -1.33 -26.60 3.58
CA VAL A 58 -2.30 -26.60 4.68
C VAL A 58 -2.23 -25.29 5.45
N VAL A 59 -1.03 -24.71 5.67
CA VAL A 59 -0.87 -23.38 6.29
C VAL A 59 -1.55 -22.31 5.45
N GLU A 60 -1.34 -22.29 4.13
CA GLU A 60 -1.97 -21.31 3.22
C GLU A 60 -3.49 -21.38 3.28
N VAL A 61 -4.06 -22.58 3.12
CA VAL A 61 -5.51 -22.80 3.17
C VAL A 61 -6.09 -22.43 4.54
N ALA A 62 -5.42 -22.83 5.62
CA ALA A 62 -5.84 -22.49 6.98
C ALA A 62 -5.80 -20.98 7.24
N SER A 63 -4.73 -20.32 6.79
CA SER A 63 -4.55 -18.88 7.00
C SER A 63 -5.60 -18.09 6.22
N CYS A 64 -5.85 -18.44 4.96
CA CYS A 64 -6.92 -17.83 4.15
C CYS A 64 -8.28 -17.99 4.84
N TYR A 65 -8.65 -19.22 5.23
CA TYR A 65 -9.93 -19.48 5.89
C TYR A 65 -10.06 -18.73 7.23
N PHE A 66 -8.97 -18.63 7.99
CA PHE A 66 -8.95 -17.90 9.26
C PHE A 66 -9.18 -16.41 9.07
N VAL A 67 -8.42 -15.80 8.14
CA VAL A 67 -8.48 -14.37 7.83
C VAL A 67 -9.87 -13.99 7.34
N ASP A 68 -10.42 -14.74 6.37
CA ASP A 68 -11.71 -14.46 5.75
C ASP A 68 -12.89 -14.57 6.74
N ASN A 69 -12.70 -15.29 7.84
CA ASN A 69 -13.76 -15.58 8.80
C ASN A 69 -13.41 -15.12 10.23
N LEU A 70 -12.47 -14.19 10.40
CA LEU A 70 -11.96 -13.78 11.71
C LEU A 70 -13.08 -13.39 12.69
N SER A 71 -14.06 -12.63 12.21
CA SER A 71 -15.20 -12.12 12.99
C SER A 71 -16.14 -13.22 13.52
N SER A 72 -16.03 -14.44 12.99
CA SER A 72 -16.84 -15.59 13.41
C SER A 72 -16.25 -16.39 14.56
N TYR A 73 -14.95 -16.20 14.88
CA TYR A 73 -14.29 -16.92 15.96
C TYR A 73 -14.41 -16.18 17.29
N THR A 74 -14.89 -16.88 18.31
CA THR A 74 -15.10 -16.35 19.66
C THR A 74 -14.29 -17.12 20.69
N GLU A 75 -14.19 -16.59 21.92
CA GLU A 75 -13.51 -17.29 23.03
C GLU A 75 -14.09 -18.69 23.29
N ASP A 76 -15.38 -18.91 23.02
CA ASP A 76 -16.04 -20.20 23.21
C ASP A 76 -15.62 -21.26 22.17
N ASP A 77 -14.98 -20.86 21.07
CA ASP A 77 -14.52 -21.74 19.99
C ASP A 77 -13.09 -22.27 20.22
N LYS A 78 -12.43 -21.83 21.30
CA LYS A 78 -11.05 -22.23 21.59
C LYS A 78 -10.97 -23.66 22.12
N VAL A 79 -9.96 -24.37 21.67
CA VAL A 79 -9.64 -25.75 22.04
C VAL A 79 -8.14 -25.90 22.31
N THR A 80 -7.78 -26.86 23.14
CA THR A 80 -6.38 -27.24 23.32
C THR A 80 -5.93 -28.21 22.22
N TRP A 81 -4.65 -28.14 21.86
CA TRP A 81 -4.07 -29.00 20.84
C TRP A 81 -3.19 -30.09 21.46
N SER A 82 -3.66 -31.34 21.39
CA SER A 82 -2.99 -32.49 22.02
C SER A 82 -1.60 -32.80 21.47
N GLU A 83 -1.24 -32.30 20.28
CA GLU A 83 0.06 -32.56 19.65
C GLU A 83 1.07 -31.41 19.86
N ALA A 84 0.70 -30.36 20.60
CA ALA A 84 1.57 -29.21 20.85
C ALA A 84 2.92 -29.62 21.48
N VAL A 85 2.91 -30.57 22.41
CA VAL A 85 4.13 -31.07 23.07
C VAL A 85 5.05 -31.81 22.08
N GLU A 86 4.48 -32.59 21.17
CA GLU A 86 5.24 -33.30 20.14
C GLU A 86 5.91 -32.30 19.17
N PHE A 87 5.17 -31.26 18.78
CA PHE A 87 5.67 -30.19 17.92
C PHE A 87 6.83 -29.42 18.56
N ILE A 88 6.68 -28.95 19.80
CA ILE A 88 7.75 -28.23 20.51
C ILE A 88 8.99 -29.13 20.70
N SER A 89 8.78 -30.39 21.10
CA SER A 89 9.89 -31.35 21.22
C SER A 89 10.61 -31.59 19.90
N MET A 90 9.91 -31.54 18.77
CA MET A 90 10.52 -31.64 17.44
C MET A 90 11.41 -30.43 17.15
N LEU A 91 10.96 -29.21 17.44
CA LEU A 91 11.77 -27.99 17.28
C LEU A 91 13.04 -28.03 18.14
N ASP A 92 12.90 -28.40 19.42
CA ASP A 92 14.02 -28.54 20.36
C ASP A 92 15.05 -29.59 19.93
N SER A 93 14.60 -30.65 19.25
CA SER A 93 15.48 -31.74 18.82
C SER A 93 16.41 -31.38 17.66
N ARG A 94 16.16 -30.26 16.97
CA ARG A 94 16.96 -29.82 15.82
C ARG A 94 18.21 -29.07 16.25
N SER A 95 19.37 -29.48 15.76
CA SER A 95 20.63 -28.79 16.01
C SER A 95 20.74 -27.48 15.22
N GLY A 96 20.95 -26.35 15.89
CA GLY A 96 21.22 -25.07 15.25
C GLY A 96 20.78 -23.87 16.09
N LEU A 97 21.38 -22.71 15.83
CA LEU A 97 20.95 -21.44 16.45
C LEU A 97 19.53 -21.05 16.02
N GLU A 98 19.17 -21.32 14.77
CA GLU A 98 17.84 -21.07 14.20
C GLU A 98 16.73 -21.84 14.93
N SER A 99 16.91 -23.14 15.16
CA SER A 99 15.95 -23.96 15.91
C SER A 99 15.71 -23.43 17.31
N LYS A 100 16.76 -22.92 17.96
CA LYS A 100 16.65 -22.30 19.28
C LYS A 100 15.82 -21.02 19.25
N TYR A 101 16.01 -20.16 18.25
CA TYR A 101 15.20 -18.94 18.10
C TYR A 101 13.72 -19.28 17.87
N TRP A 102 13.42 -20.30 17.06
CA TRP A 102 12.05 -20.74 16.83
C TRP A 102 11.42 -21.36 18.07
N ALA A 103 12.15 -22.20 18.82
CA ALA A 103 11.68 -22.76 20.08
C ALA A 103 11.42 -21.67 21.14
N ASP A 104 12.33 -20.68 21.25
CA ASP A 104 12.15 -19.54 22.14
C ASP A 104 10.92 -18.70 21.73
N PHE A 105 10.72 -18.43 20.44
CA PHE A 105 9.55 -17.69 19.92
C PHE A 105 8.23 -18.43 20.17
N LEU A 106 8.22 -19.75 20.00
CA LEU A 106 7.03 -20.60 20.14
C LEU A 106 6.79 -21.11 21.56
N SER A 107 7.59 -20.68 22.53
CA SER A 107 7.51 -21.14 23.92
C SER A 107 6.17 -20.84 24.62
N PHE A 108 5.33 -19.98 24.03
CA PHE A 108 3.97 -19.71 24.50
C PHE A 108 2.95 -20.80 24.10
N VAL A 109 3.28 -21.65 23.12
CA VAL A 109 2.45 -22.77 22.68
C VAL A 109 2.81 -24.01 23.49
N GLY A 110 1.83 -24.54 24.24
CA GLY A 110 1.96 -25.73 25.08
C GLY A 110 0.67 -26.55 25.12
N GLU A 111 0.67 -27.61 25.94
CA GLU A 111 -0.47 -28.54 26.08
C GLU A 111 -1.75 -27.86 26.60
N ASP A 112 -1.58 -26.87 27.47
CA ASP A 112 -2.67 -26.10 28.07
C ASP A 112 -3.00 -24.81 27.29
N THR A 113 -2.30 -24.54 26.17
CA THR A 113 -2.55 -23.33 25.38
C THR A 113 -3.82 -23.52 24.55
N GLU A 114 -4.80 -22.66 24.78
CA GLU A 114 -6.04 -22.61 24.03
C GLU A 114 -5.86 -21.83 22.72
N GLY A 115 -6.32 -22.42 21.61
CA GLY A 115 -6.27 -21.84 20.28
C GLY A 115 -7.47 -22.28 19.43
N PHE A 116 -7.52 -21.89 18.16
CA PHE A 116 -8.59 -22.32 17.25
C PHE A 116 -8.15 -23.55 16.47
N SER A 117 -9.05 -24.50 16.24
CA SER A 117 -8.79 -25.61 15.32
C SER A 117 -9.50 -25.38 13.99
N LEU A 118 -8.73 -25.37 12.91
CA LEU A 118 -9.25 -25.36 11.53
C LEU A 118 -9.13 -26.71 10.85
N THR A 119 -8.88 -27.76 11.64
CA THR A 119 -8.61 -29.10 11.11
C THR A 119 -9.78 -29.60 10.25
N ASP A 120 -11.02 -29.42 10.68
CA ASP A 120 -12.19 -29.88 9.93
C ASP A 120 -12.41 -29.08 8.64
N GLN A 121 -12.20 -27.76 8.70
CA GLN A 121 -12.35 -26.82 7.59
C GLN A 121 -11.32 -27.12 6.50
N VAL A 122 -10.05 -27.29 6.87
CA VAL A 122 -9.01 -27.66 5.90
C VAL A 122 -9.25 -29.07 5.34
N ASN A 123 -9.74 -30.00 6.16
CA ASN A 123 -10.09 -31.35 5.70
C ASN A 123 -11.24 -31.38 4.68
N SER A 124 -12.09 -30.35 4.62
CA SER A 124 -13.10 -30.23 3.55
C SER A 124 -12.46 -30.14 2.16
N PHE A 125 -11.24 -29.60 2.08
CA PHE A 125 -10.44 -29.48 0.85
C PHE A 125 -9.44 -30.62 0.63
N ARG A 126 -9.44 -31.67 1.48
CA ARG A 126 -8.42 -32.74 1.45
C ARG A 126 -8.27 -33.42 0.09
N ASN A 127 -9.35 -33.49 -0.69
CA ASN A 127 -9.36 -34.14 -2.01
C ASN A 127 -8.75 -33.26 -3.12
N SER A 128 -8.40 -32.01 -2.82
CA SER A 128 -7.73 -31.13 -3.76
C SER A 128 -6.32 -31.65 -4.09
N LYS A 129 -5.85 -31.33 -5.30
CA LYS A 129 -4.50 -31.70 -5.75
C LYS A 129 -3.43 -31.07 -4.84
N GLY A 130 -3.66 -29.85 -4.37
CA GLY A 130 -2.76 -29.13 -3.47
C GLY A 130 -2.62 -29.76 -2.08
N LEU A 131 -3.66 -30.44 -1.58
CA LEU A 131 -3.64 -31.14 -0.29
C LEU A 131 -3.45 -32.66 -0.42
N GLY A 132 -2.99 -33.11 -1.59
CA GLY A 132 -2.53 -34.48 -1.78
C GLY A 132 -3.63 -35.52 -2.00
N GLU A 133 -4.83 -35.09 -2.42
CA GLU A 133 -5.94 -35.94 -2.90
C GLU A 133 -6.43 -36.97 -1.85
N GLY A 134 -6.53 -36.53 -0.58
CA GLY A 134 -7.07 -37.31 0.52
C GLY A 134 -6.13 -38.39 1.08
N ARG A 135 -4.86 -38.39 0.65
CA ARG A 135 -3.87 -39.39 1.08
C ARG A 135 -3.17 -39.05 2.39
N TYR A 136 -3.17 -37.78 2.79
CA TYR A 136 -2.44 -37.29 3.95
C TYR A 136 -3.40 -37.10 5.11
N ASN A 137 -2.94 -37.42 6.32
CA ASN A 137 -3.61 -36.96 7.55
C ASN A 137 -3.12 -35.55 7.84
N ILE A 138 -4.03 -34.59 8.01
CA ILE A 138 -3.71 -33.16 8.10
C ILE A 138 -4.40 -32.54 9.32
N SER A 139 -3.65 -31.70 10.03
CA SER A 139 -4.14 -30.94 11.18
C SER A 139 -3.75 -29.47 11.06
N SER A 140 -4.58 -28.58 11.62
CA SER A 140 -4.39 -27.14 11.60
C SER A 140 -4.91 -26.49 12.88
N HIS A 141 -4.04 -25.71 13.53
CA HIS A 141 -4.31 -25.02 14.79
C HIS A 141 -3.76 -23.60 14.76
N ILE A 142 -4.45 -22.65 15.37
CA ILE A 142 -4.13 -21.23 15.35
C ILE A 142 -4.04 -20.70 16.77
N PHE A 143 -2.95 -20.02 17.10
CA PHE A 143 -2.71 -19.48 18.43
C PHE A 143 -2.47 -17.98 18.39
N PRO A 144 -3.13 -17.18 19.25
CA PRO A 144 -2.78 -15.78 19.43
C PRO A 144 -1.41 -15.65 20.08
N VAL A 145 -0.58 -14.73 19.61
CA VAL A 145 0.75 -14.48 20.17
C VAL A 145 0.63 -13.70 21.47
N ALA A 146 1.24 -14.22 22.55
CA ALA A 146 1.20 -13.58 23.87
C ALA A 146 1.75 -12.14 23.84
N GLY A 147 0.91 -11.16 24.22
CA GLY A 147 1.28 -9.74 24.27
C GLY A 147 1.30 -9.02 22.90
N GLY A 148 0.90 -9.68 21.82
CA GLY A 148 0.71 -9.07 20.50
C GLY A 148 -0.77 -9.00 20.15
N ALA A 149 -1.37 -7.81 20.20
CA ALA A 149 -2.67 -7.59 19.57
C ALA A 149 -2.54 -7.92 18.07
N GLU A 150 -3.50 -8.67 17.54
CA GLU A 150 -3.63 -8.95 16.09
C GLU A 150 -2.47 -9.74 15.46
N LYS A 151 -1.83 -10.62 16.24
CA LYS A 151 -0.80 -11.55 15.76
C LYS A 151 -1.17 -12.98 16.09
N PHE A 152 -1.18 -13.83 15.07
CA PHE A 152 -1.57 -15.21 15.13
C PHE A 152 -0.51 -16.11 14.50
N VAL A 153 -0.30 -17.27 15.10
CA VAL A 153 0.55 -18.31 14.56
C VAL A 153 -0.34 -19.45 14.11
N VAL A 154 -0.24 -19.82 12.84
CA VAL A 154 -0.95 -20.95 12.24
C VAL A 154 0.01 -22.13 12.18
N ILE A 155 -0.24 -23.18 12.95
CA ILE A 155 0.59 -24.39 13.00
C ILE A 155 -0.19 -25.53 12.34
N CYS A 156 0.40 -26.08 11.29
CA CYS A 156 -0.18 -27.17 10.53
C CYS A 156 0.74 -28.38 10.51
N SER A 157 0.15 -29.56 10.37
CA SER A 157 0.91 -30.78 10.14
C SER A 157 0.32 -31.61 9.02
N ALA A 158 1.18 -32.37 8.35
CA ALA A 158 0.79 -33.40 7.41
C ALA A 158 1.53 -34.69 7.73
N GLU A 159 0.84 -35.82 7.61
CA GLU A 159 1.39 -37.15 7.82
C GLU A 159 1.03 -38.09 6.68
N PHE A 160 2.03 -38.82 6.20
CA PHE A 160 1.85 -39.93 5.26
C PHE A 160 2.86 -41.04 5.56
N ASP A 161 2.37 -42.27 5.68
CA ASP A 161 3.21 -43.47 5.83
C ASP A 161 4.22 -43.35 6.99
N GLY A 162 3.73 -42.88 8.16
CA GLY A 162 4.52 -42.66 9.38
C GLY A 162 5.53 -41.52 9.31
N THR A 163 5.54 -40.73 8.23
CA THR A 163 6.34 -39.51 8.09
C THR A 163 5.45 -38.30 8.36
N LYS A 164 5.67 -37.62 9.49
CA LYS A 164 4.98 -36.38 9.87
C LYS A 164 5.90 -35.16 9.73
N ARG A 165 5.37 -34.07 9.20
CA ARG A 165 6.05 -32.76 9.10
C ARG A 165 5.14 -31.65 9.58
N TYR A 166 5.76 -30.59 10.08
CA TYR A 166 5.07 -29.43 10.60
C TYR A 166 5.48 -28.20 9.80
N SER A 167 4.52 -27.30 9.59
CA SER A 167 4.73 -26.00 9.00
C SER A 167 4.01 -24.95 9.82
N MET A 168 4.54 -23.75 9.81
CA MET A 168 4.05 -22.60 10.56
C MET A 168 3.88 -21.41 9.63
N GLY A 169 2.70 -20.80 9.68
CA GLY A 169 2.43 -19.49 9.12
C GLY A 169 2.40 -18.43 10.22
N LEU A 170 2.89 -17.24 9.91
CA LEU A 170 2.70 -16.07 10.74
C LEU A 170 1.63 -15.19 10.09
N VAL A 171 0.48 -15.09 10.74
CA VAL A 171 -0.61 -14.22 10.33
C VAL A 171 -0.59 -13.01 11.24
N MET A 172 -0.37 -11.84 10.69
CA MET A 172 -0.49 -10.58 11.44
C MET A 172 -1.16 -9.54 10.60
N THR A 173 -1.64 -8.49 11.23
CA THR A 173 -2.08 -7.29 10.52
C THR A 173 -0.92 -6.87 9.65
N ASP A 174 -1.11 -6.95 8.34
CA ASP A 174 -0.10 -6.42 7.45
C ASP A 174 -0.03 -4.94 7.79
N ALA A 175 1.09 -4.51 8.37
CA ALA A 175 1.37 -3.09 8.55
C ALA A 175 1.80 -2.50 7.20
N LEU A 176 1.13 -2.92 6.12
CA LEU A 176 0.97 -2.07 4.97
C LEU A 176 0.13 -0.87 5.43
N PRO A 177 0.46 0.35 4.97
CA PRO A 177 -0.33 1.55 5.22
C PRO A 177 -1.72 1.51 4.53
N GLN A 178 -2.37 0.35 4.43
CA GLN A 178 -3.66 0.09 3.78
C GLN A 178 -4.86 0.17 4.76
N GLY A 179 -4.72 0.94 5.85
CA GLY A 179 -5.85 1.37 6.68
C GLY A 179 -6.47 2.69 6.21
N GLY A 180 -6.41 2.97 4.90
CA GLY A 180 -6.79 4.25 4.28
C GLY A 180 -7.13 4.08 2.81
N LEU A 181 -7.51 5.16 2.15
CA LEU A 181 -7.84 5.16 0.72
C LEU A 181 -6.63 4.70 -0.13
N PRO A 182 -6.85 4.00 -1.27
CA PRO A 182 -5.81 3.79 -2.26
C PRO A 182 -5.12 5.11 -2.62
N ALA A 183 -3.81 5.05 -2.87
CA ALA A 183 -3.02 6.23 -3.21
C ALA A 183 -3.57 6.94 -4.47
N LEU A 184 -4.16 6.17 -5.39
CA LEU A 184 -4.81 6.67 -6.59
C LEU A 184 -6.07 5.90 -6.93
N ARG A 185 -7.19 6.62 -7.08
CA ARG A 185 -8.42 6.18 -7.74
C ARG A 185 -8.73 7.14 -8.88
N THR A 186 -8.77 6.63 -10.11
CA THR A 186 -9.12 7.47 -11.26
C THR A 186 -9.86 6.69 -12.34
N VAL A 187 -10.75 7.34 -13.09
CA VAL A 187 -11.31 6.73 -14.30
C VAL A 187 -10.30 6.78 -15.45
N SER A 188 -9.54 7.86 -15.57
CA SER A 188 -8.54 8.01 -16.63
C SER A 188 -7.27 8.68 -16.11
N LEU A 189 -6.13 8.16 -16.53
CA LEU A 189 -4.81 8.70 -16.25
C LEU A 189 -4.12 9.04 -17.57
N ASP A 190 -3.98 10.32 -17.88
CA ASP A 190 -3.27 10.78 -19.08
C ASP A 190 -1.76 10.87 -18.84
N ARG A 191 -1.15 9.72 -18.53
CA ARG A 191 0.29 9.58 -18.26
C ARG A 191 0.75 8.14 -18.46
N VAL A 192 1.90 7.95 -19.08
CA VAL A 192 2.58 6.65 -19.12
C VAL A 192 3.47 6.53 -17.88
N LEU A 193 3.10 5.67 -16.93
CA LEU A 193 3.90 5.52 -15.70
C LEU A 193 5.20 4.77 -15.99
N SER A 194 6.30 5.26 -15.43
CA SER A 194 7.62 4.64 -15.56
C SER A 194 8.32 4.59 -14.22
N SER A 195 9.21 3.63 -13.97
CA SER A 195 9.86 3.54 -12.66
C SER A 195 10.66 4.80 -12.30
N LEU A 196 10.45 5.27 -11.07
CA LEU A 196 11.16 6.40 -10.49
C LEU A 196 12.67 6.12 -10.42
N ARG A 197 13.45 7.04 -10.99
CA ARG A 197 14.91 6.90 -11.05
C ARG A 197 15.62 8.24 -10.98
N SER A 198 16.86 8.15 -10.54
CA SER A 198 17.79 9.27 -10.56
C SER A 198 18.60 9.27 -11.86
N ILE A 199 18.64 10.42 -12.54
CA ILE A 199 19.51 10.66 -13.69
C ILE A 199 20.57 11.73 -13.36
N GLY A 200 21.77 11.59 -13.94
CA GLY A 200 22.89 12.50 -13.72
C GLY A 200 23.76 12.14 -12.50
N ASN A 201 24.89 12.84 -12.35
CA ASN A 201 25.92 12.52 -11.34
C ASN A 201 26.19 13.73 -10.43
N GLY A 202 26.38 13.48 -9.13
CA GLY A 202 26.78 14.52 -8.16
C GLY A 202 25.72 15.61 -7.98
N LYS A 203 26.10 16.89 -8.16
CA LYS A 203 25.21 18.05 -7.95
C LYS A 203 24.15 18.27 -9.04
N SER A 204 24.21 17.52 -10.14
CA SER A 204 23.23 17.57 -11.23
C SER A 204 22.30 16.35 -11.25
N LYS A 205 22.18 15.67 -10.11
CA LYS A 205 21.24 14.56 -9.92
C LYS A 205 19.81 15.10 -10.05
N LYS A 206 19.01 14.50 -10.92
CA LYS A 206 17.60 14.85 -11.15
C LYS A 206 16.75 13.59 -10.99
N ILE A 207 15.52 13.74 -10.52
CA ILE A 207 14.57 12.65 -10.34
C ILE A 207 13.57 12.69 -11.50
N VAL A 208 13.28 11.54 -12.09
CA VAL A 208 12.30 11.34 -13.18
C VAL A 208 11.56 10.03 -12.98
N GLY A 209 10.37 9.92 -13.57
CA GLY A 209 9.52 8.74 -13.45
C GLY A 209 8.59 8.81 -12.26
N ASP A 210 8.03 7.68 -11.88
CA ASP A 210 6.80 7.59 -11.10
C ASP A 210 6.90 6.49 -10.06
N ILE A 211 6.25 6.71 -8.92
CA ILE A 211 6.03 5.69 -7.90
C ILE A 211 4.66 5.89 -7.26
N ILE A 212 3.91 4.81 -7.11
CA ILE A 212 2.70 4.74 -6.32
C ILE A 212 2.97 3.75 -5.18
N PHE A 213 3.07 4.25 -3.96
CA PHE A 213 3.29 3.45 -2.76
C PHE A 213 1.93 3.25 -2.07
N GLY A 214 1.35 2.06 -2.21
CA GLY A 214 -0.05 1.76 -1.90
C GLY A 214 -0.86 1.40 -3.15
N ASP A 215 -2.13 1.08 -2.94
CA ASP A 215 -2.98 0.55 -4.02
C ASP A 215 -3.33 1.62 -5.06
N ALA A 216 -3.52 1.17 -6.30
CA ALA A 216 -3.95 1.98 -7.43
C ALA A 216 -5.15 1.34 -8.12
N ILE A 217 -6.22 2.10 -8.31
CA ILE A 217 -7.44 1.67 -9.01
C ILE A 217 -7.70 2.60 -10.18
N ILE A 218 -7.59 2.08 -11.40
CA ILE A 218 -7.75 2.84 -12.64
C ILE A 218 -8.88 2.22 -13.44
N ALA A 219 -10.05 2.84 -13.44
CA ALA A 219 -11.23 2.28 -14.11
C ALA A 219 -11.09 2.21 -15.65
N GLY A 220 -10.07 2.86 -16.20
CA GLY A 220 -9.74 2.85 -17.62
C GLY A 220 -8.50 2.02 -17.94
N VAL A 221 -7.93 2.28 -19.13
CA VAL A 221 -6.70 1.64 -19.58
C VAL A 221 -5.50 2.40 -19.03
N LEU A 222 -4.58 1.68 -18.39
CA LEU A 222 -3.31 2.21 -17.91
C LEU A 222 -2.18 1.92 -18.90
N SER A 223 -1.32 2.91 -19.14
CA SER A 223 -0.09 2.73 -19.89
C SER A 223 1.13 2.73 -18.96
N LEU A 224 2.00 1.72 -19.12
CA LEU A 224 3.21 1.52 -18.32
C LEU A 224 4.44 1.45 -19.23
N ASN A 225 5.58 1.95 -18.77
CA ASN A 225 6.85 1.81 -19.45
C ASN A 225 7.79 0.89 -18.64
N SER A 226 8.06 -0.28 -19.21
CA SER A 226 9.03 -1.23 -18.71
C SER A 226 10.44 -0.86 -19.19
N SER A 227 11.31 -0.53 -18.24
CA SER A 227 12.74 -0.54 -18.48
C SER A 227 13.27 -1.97 -18.35
N SER A 228 14.41 -2.28 -18.98
CA SER A 228 15.03 -3.61 -18.95
C SER A 228 15.44 -4.11 -17.54
N SER A 229 15.30 -3.28 -16.52
CA SER A 229 15.59 -3.61 -15.12
C SER A 229 14.46 -3.26 -14.14
N SER A 230 13.29 -2.83 -14.61
CA SER A 230 12.16 -2.46 -13.74
C SER A 230 11.06 -3.52 -13.78
N THR A 231 10.54 -3.82 -12.61
CA THR A 231 9.33 -4.62 -12.36
C THR A 231 8.12 -3.71 -12.16
N LEU A 232 6.91 -4.28 -12.18
CA LEU A 232 5.70 -3.52 -11.85
C LEU A 232 5.76 -2.90 -10.45
N GLN A 233 6.39 -3.59 -9.49
CA GLN A 233 6.58 -3.11 -8.11
C GLN A 233 7.47 -1.88 -8.01
N ASP A 234 8.36 -1.67 -8.99
CA ASP A 234 9.20 -0.47 -9.07
C ASP A 234 8.41 0.76 -9.58
N ILE A 235 7.13 0.60 -9.92
CA ILE A 235 6.18 1.64 -10.35
C ILE A 235 5.00 1.72 -9.37
N VAL A 236 4.43 0.58 -8.99
CA VAL A 236 3.30 0.47 -8.04
C VAL A 236 3.67 -0.54 -6.95
N GLU A 237 4.07 -0.05 -5.78
CA GLU A 237 4.34 -0.83 -4.58
C GLU A 237 3.03 -1.05 -3.79
N GLY A 238 2.09 -1.76 -4.42
CA GLY A 238 0.75 -2.05 -3.94
C GLY A 238 -0.03 -2.91 -4.95
N ILE A 239 -1.33 -3.12 -4.71
CA ILE A 239 -2.20 -3.82 -5.66
C ILE A 239 -2.61 -2.86 -6.77
N LEU A 240 -2.45 -3.29 -8.03
CA LEU A 240 -2.91 -2.54 -9.19
C LEU A 240 -4.17 -3.16 -9.79
N ASN A 241 -5.26 -2.39 -9.77
CA ASN A 241 -6.50 -2.72 -10.46
C ASN A 241 -6.66 -1.81 -11.67
N ALA A 242 -6.84 -2.37 -12.87
CA ALA A 242 -7.19 -1.56 -14.04
C ALA A 242 -8.10 -2.30 -15.03
N ALA A 243 -8.91 -1.57 -15.80
CA ALA A 243 -9.75 -2.17 -16.85
C ALA A 243 -8.92 -2.69 -18.05
N GLY A 244 -7.67 -2.28 -18.15
CA GLY A 244 -6.71 -2.83 -19.10
C GLY A 244 -5.33 -2.21 -18.93
N ILE A 245 -4.30 -2.92 -19.40
CA ILE A 245 -2.92 -2.43 -19.37
C ILE A 245 -2.29 -2.48 -20.76
N ILE A 246 -1.55 -1.42 -21.08
CA ILE A 246 -0.63 -1.35 -22.21
C ILE A 246 0.78 -1.18 -21.64
N VAL A 247 1.69 -2.12 -21.95
CA VAL A 247 3.10 -2.02 -21.53
C VAL A 247 3.98 -1.70 -22.73
N TYR A 248 4.85 -0.71 -22.58
CA TYR A 248 5.88 -0.33 -23.53
C TYR A 248 7.25 -0.81 -23.06
N ASP A 249 8.14 -1.14 -23.98
CA ASP A 249 9.55 -1.43 -23.69
C ASP A 249 10.39 -0.14 -23.60
N ALA A 250 11.67 -0.29 -23.24
CA ALA A 250 12.61 0.82 -23.11
C ALA A 250 12.85 1.60 -24.42
N ASP A 251 12.52 1.00 -25.58
CA ASP A 251 12.62 1.61 -26.90
C ASP A 251 11.30 2.27 -27.34
N GLY A 252 10.25 2.21 -26.50
CA GLY A 252 8.93 2.79 -26.75
C GLY A 252 8.00 1.93 -27.60
N ASN A 253 8.33 0.65 -27.82
CA ASN A 253 7.46 -0.27 -28.55
C ASN A 253 6.53 -0.99 -27.57
N GLN A 254 5.28 -1.20 -27.98
CA GLN A 254 4.34 -1.97 -27.17
C GLN A 254 4.78 -3.44 -27.07
N ILE A 255 4.86 -3.94 -25.85
CA ILE A 255 5.05 -5.36 -25.57
C ILE A 255 3.74 -6.08 -25.92
N THR A 256 3.83 -7.00 -26.87
CA THR A 256 2.70 -7.83 -27.33
C THR A 256 2.96 -9.32 -27.10
N ASP A 257 4.13 -9.66 -26.60
CA ASP A 257 4.50 -11.03 -26.22
C ASP A 257 3.86 -11.39 -24.88
N GLU A 258 3.01 -12.43 -24.89
CA GLU A 258 2.21 -12.82 -23.71
C GLU A 258 3.09 -13.30 -22.54
N GLU A 259 4.20 -13.98 -22.81
CA GLU A 259 5.10 -14.49 -21.76
C GLU A 259 5.81 -13.33 -21.04
N THR A 260 6.36 -12.39 -21.81
CA THR A 260 6.99 -11.17 -21.28
C THR A 260 6.00 -10.29 -20.53
N LEU A 261 4.77 -10.15 -21.05
CA LEU A 261 3.71 -9.38 -20.41
C LEU A 261 3.27 -10.04 -19.09
N ALA A 262 3.09 -11.36 -19.07
CA ALA A 262 2.74 -12.11 -17.87
C ALA A 262 3.85 -12.03 -16.81
N GLU A 263 5.12 -12.09 -17.20
CA GLU A 263 6.26 -11.91 -16.29
C GLU A 263 6.28 -10.50 -15.69
N PHE A 264 5.99 -9.47 -16.48
CA PHE A 264 5.95 -8.09 -16.01
C PHE A 264 4.77 -7.82 -15.06
N LEU A 265 3.57 -8.31 -15.40
CA LEU A 265 2.36 -8.09 -14.61
C LEU A 265 2.30 -8.93 -13.34
N SER A 266 2.82 -10.17 -13.38
CA SER A 266 2.85 -11.10 -12.24
C SER A 266 1.49 -11.20 -11.52
N ASP A 267 1.48 -11.58 -10.24
CA ASP A 267 0.26 -11.68 -9.40
C ASP A 267 -0.21 -10.31 -8.82
N TYR A 268 0.38 -9.19 -9.25
CA TYR A 268 0.14 -7.85 -8.68
C TYR A 268 -0.91 -7.03 -9.43
N PHE A 269 -1.31 -7.50 -10.61
CA PHE A 269 -2.32 -6.88 -11.45
C PHE A 269 -3.63 -7.65 -11.42
N HIS A 270 -4.73 -6.93 -11.24
CA HIS A 270 -6.09 -7.46 -11.38
C HIS A 270 -6.89 -6.63 -12.40
N GLU A 271 -7.57 -7.32 -13.30
CA GLU A 271 -8.43 -6.69 -14.28
C GLU A 271 -9.77 -6.28 -13.65
N ILE A 272 -10.21 -5.05 -13.91
CA ILE A 272 -11.53 -4.56 -13.48
C ILE A 272 -12.57 -4.93 -14.54
N GLU A 273 -13.59 -5.68 -14.13
CA GLU A 273 -14.71 -6.05 -15.02
C GLU A 273 -15.85 -5.02 -15.02
N ASP A 274 -15.97 -4.23 -13.95
CA ASP A 274 -17.00 -3.19 -13.81
C ASP A 274 -16.75 -2.01 -14.75
N ASP A 275 -17.82 -1.38 -15.25
CA ASP A 275 -17.68 -0.18 -16.06
C ASP A 275 -17.26 1.03 -15.22
N ALA A 276 -16.53 1.96 -15.85
CA ALA A 276 -15.96 3.10 -15.18
C ALA A 276 -16.98 4.03 -14.50
N ALA A 277 -18.20 4.15 -15.02
CA ALA A 277 -19.22 5.01 -14.41
C ALA A 277 -19.79 4.37 -13.14
N THR A 278 -19.98 3.05 -13.14
CA THR A 278 -20.40 2.30 -11.95
C THR A 278 -19.35 2.41 -10.84
N LEU A 279 -18.08 2.15 -11.15
CA LEU A 279 -17.00 2.23 -10.17
C LEU A 279 -16.83 3.65 -9.61
N TYR A 280 -16.88 4.66 -10.49
CA TYR A 280 -16.84 6.06 -10.07
C TYR A 280 -18.03 6.45 -9.18
N GLY A 281 -19.24 6.00 -9.53
CA GLY A 281 -20.43 6.22 -8.71
C GLY A 281 -20.28 5.65 -7.30
N GLN A 282 -19.68 4.47 -7.16
CA GLN A 282 -19.36 3.90 -5.85
C GLN A 282 -18.41 4.77 -5.04
N TRP A 283 -17.38 5.36 -5.66
CA TRP A 283 -16.45 6.27 -4.97
C TRP A 283 -17.12 7.59 -4.53
N VAL A 284 -18.07 8.09 -5.33
CA VAL A 284 -18.88 9.27 -4.98
C VAL A 284 -19.80 8.93 -3.81
N ASP A 285 -20.55 7.82 -3.89
CA ASP A 285 -21.44 7.36 -2.82
C ASP A 285 -20.67 7.11 -1.51
N GLU A 286 -19.48 6.55 -1.62
CA GLU A 286 -18.54 6.33 -0.53
C GLU A 286 -18.13 7.65 0.16
N TYR A 287 -17.78 8.66 -0.63
CA TYR A 287 -17.45 9.98 -0.11
C TYR A 287 -18.68 10.65 0.52
N GLU A 288 -19.82 10.63 -0.14
CA GLU A 288 -21.07 11.25 0.34
C GLU A 288 -21.53 10.63 1.67
N GLN A 289 -21.46 9.30 1.80
CA GLN A 289 -21.78 8.60 3.06
C GLN A 289 -20.83 8.98 4.20
N SER A 290 -19.61 9.41 3.87
CA SER A 290 -18.59 9.79 4.83
C SER A 290 -18.63 11.25 5.27
N PHE A 291 -19.37 12.10 4.56
CA PHE A 291 -19.40 13.54 4.81
C PHE A 291 -20.79 13.92 5.34
N PRO A 292 -20.91 14.59 6.51
CA PRO A 292 -22.23 14.91 7.04
C PRO A 292 -22.93 15.99 6.19
N GLU A 293 -24.05 15.63 5.56
CA GLU A 293 -24.76 16.44 4.55
C GLU A 293 -25.44 17.71 5.08
N ASN A 294 -25.83 17.73 6.36
CA ASN A 294 -26.69 18.78 6.90
C ASN A 294 -25.86 19.80 7.70
N PRO A 295 -25.69 21.05 7.22
CA PRO A 295 -25.00 22.07 7.98
C PRO A 295 -25.82 22.47 9.21
N GLU A 296 -25.16 22.57 10.36
CA GLU A 296 -25.80 23.04 11.59
C GLU A 296 -25.71 24.54 11.78
N ALA A 297 -24.66 25.14 11.21
CA ALA A 297 -24.47 26.57 11.18
C ALA A 297 -24.03 27.00 9.78
N THR A 298 -24.64 28.08 9.29
CA THR A 298 -24.23 28.76 8.06
C THR A 298 -23.60 30.11 8.42
N VAL A 299 -22.34 30.29 8.07
CA VAL A 299 -21.59 31.55 8.17
C VAL A 299 -21.65 32.26 6.83
N THR A 300 -22.42 33.35 6.74
CA THR A 300 -22.54 34.15 5.52
C THR A 300 -21.54 35.31 5.54
N LEU A 301 -20.53 35.22 4.68
CA LEU A 301 -19.51 36.23 4.42
C LEU A 301 -19.94 37.13 3.26
N ASN A 302 -20.85 38.07 3.52
CA ASN A 302 -21.30 39.03 2.51
C ASN A 302 -20.63 40.41 2.66
N THR A 303 -20.77 41.24 1.63
CA THR A 303 -20.16 42.59 1.56
C THR A 303 -20.50 43.53 2.73
N SER A 304 -21.65 43.35 3.38
CA SER A 304 -22.12 44.26 4.44
C SER A 304 -21.60 43.83 5.82
N THR A 305 -21.94 42.62 6.25
CA THR A 305 -21.59 42.09 7.58
C THR A 305 -21.46 40.58 7.52
N ALA A 306 -20.49 40.03 8.24
CA ALA A 306 -20.44 38.59 8.48
C ALA A 306 -21.52 38.23 9.51
N THR A 307 -22.33 37.21 9.22
CA THR A 307 -23.45 36.78 10.05
C THR A 307 -23.49 35.27 10.15
N VAL A 308 -23.96 34.73 11.27
CA VAL A 308 -24.23 33.30 11.44
C VAL A 308 -25.73 33.06 11.53
N THR A 309 -26.20 32.00 10.89
CA THR A 309 -27.54 31.44 11.08
C THR A 309 -27.39 30.00 11.55
N TYR A 310 -28.15 29.62 12.58
CA TYR A 310 -28.18 28.25 13.08
C TYR A 310 -29.39 27.51 12.52
N ALA A 311 -29.21 26.23 12.20
CA ALA A 311 -30.30 25.35 11.75
C ALA A 311 -31.33 25.12 12.87
N GLN A 312 -30.88 25.10 14.13
CA GLN A 312 -31.72 24.86 15.31
C GLN A 312 -31.21 25.63 16.53
N GLU A 313 -32.10 25.98 17.45
CA GLU A 313 -31.78 26.70 18.70
C GLU A 313 -32.21 25.86 19.93
N PRO A 314 -31.33 25.61 20.92
CA PRO A 314 -29.93 26.03 20.98
C PRO A 314 -29.02 25.20 20.08
N SER A 315 -28.11 25.87 19.36
CA SER A 315 -27.10 25.21 18.53
C SER A 315 -25.99 24.59 19.38
N GLN A 316 -25.45 23.44 18.94
CA GLN A 316 -24.26 22.81 19.51
C GLN A 316 -22.96 23.49 19.06
N ILE A 317 -23.00 24.19 17.93
CA ILE A 317 -21.92 25.04 17.42
C ILE A 317 -22.14 26.47 17.90
N ASN A 318 -21.08 27.13 18.37
CA ASN A 318 -21.10 28.55 18.66
C ASN A 318 -20.10 29.29 17.77
N VAL A 319 -20.61 30.18 16.92
CA VAL A 319 -19.84 31.09 16.08
C VAL A 319 -20.11 32.52 16.52
N ILE A 320 -19.04 33.29 16.77
CA ILE A 320 -19.14 34.71 17.10
C ILE A 320 -18.64 35.54 15.94
N CYS A 321 -19.46 36.50 15.50
CA CYS A 321 -19.10 37.45 14.46
C CYS A 321 -18.85 38.84 15.05
N SER A 322 -17.65 39.36 14.85
CA SER A 322 -17.24 40.71 15.26
C SER A 322 -16.86 41.53 14.02
N GLY A 323 -17.83 42.28 13.49
CA GLY A 323 -17.64 43.15 12.33
C GLY A 323 -17.38 42.39 11.03
N ALA A 324 -16.11 42.26 10.65
CA ALA A 324 -15.69 41.64 9.39
C ALA A 324 -15.28 40.17 9.52
N THR A 325 -15.17 39.66 10.74
CA THR A 325 -14.63 38.32 11.01
C THR A 325 -15.61 37.55 11.89
N CYS A 326 -15.90 36.31 11.49
CA CYS A 326 -16.54 35.31 12.33
C CYS A 326 -15.49 34.29 12.79
N GLN A 327 -15.69 33.71 13.97
CA GLN A 327 -14.80 32.70 14.52
C GLN A 327 -15.60 31.59 15.19
N LEU A 328 -15.19 30.35 14.97
CA LEU A 328 -15.69 29.20 15.71
C LEU A 328 -15.12 29.25 17.15
N GLU A 329 -16.02 29.28 18.14
CA GLU A 329 -15.66 29.40 19.56
C GLU A 329 -15.75 28.07 20.30
N SER A 330 -16.79 27.28 20.03
CA SER A 330 -16.99 25.99 20.68
C SER A 330 -17.89 25.07 19.88
N TYR A 331 -17.79 23.79 20.18
CA TYR A 331 -18.46 22.69 19.50
C TYR A 331 -18.45 21.45 20.41
N SER A 332 -19.50 20.62 20.40
CA SER A 332 -19.64 19.51 21.36
C SER A 332 -19.40 18.10 20.81
N ASP A 333 -19.67 17.82 19.53
CA ASP A 333 -19.68 16.50 18.85
C ASP A 333 -19.46 16.70 17.34
N GLU A 334 -19.25 15.69 16.47
CA GLU A 334 -19.09 15.85 15.00
C GLU A 334 -20.28 16.57 14.27
N LEU A 335 -20.07 17.75 13.66
CA LEU A 335 -21.06 18.64 13.03
C LEU A 335 -20.43 19.43 11.85
N THR A 336 -21.26 19.80 10.89
CA THR A 336 -20.88 20.47 9.64
C THR A 336 -21.21 21.96 9.66
N ILE A 337 -20.27 22.80 9.21
CA ILE A 337 -20.43 24.27 9.07
C ILE A 337 -20.42 24.63 7.59
N GLU A 338 -21.39 25.41 7.13
CA GLU A 338 -21.40 25.95 5.77
C GLU A 338 -20.90 27.40 5.76
N VAL A 339 -20.01 27.74 4.81
CA VAL A 339 -19.53 29.09 4.55
C VAL A 339 -20.07 29.53 3.19
N SER A 340 -20.80 30.65 3.16
CA SER A 340 -21.49 31.14 1.96
C SER A 340 -21.40 32.66 1.80
N GLY A 341 -21.95 33.22 0.73
CA GLY A 341 -22.05 34.67 0.51
C GLY A 341 -21.03 35.28 -0.45
N SER A 342 -20.26 34.46 -1.16
CA SER A 342 -19.35 34.83 -2.24
C SER A 342 -19.31 33.71 -3.29
N ASP A 343 -19.08 34.04 -4.56
CA ASP A 343 -18.84 33.01 -5.61
C ASP A 343 -17.38 32.51 -5.60
N GLN A 344 -16.50 33.27 -4.94
CA GLN A 344 -15.06 33.02 -4.86
C GLN A 344 -14.60 33.19 -3.41
N PHE A 345 -13.82 32.23 -2.92
CA PHE A 345 -13.22 32.23 -1.60
C PHE A 345 -11.71 32.04 -1.68
N ASP A 346 -11.02 32.64 -0.73
CA ASP A 346 -9.59 32.41 -0.48
C ASP A 346 -9.45 31.71 0.87
N ALA A 347 -8.67 30.64 0.94
CA ALA A 347 -8.45 29.85 2.14
C ALA A 347 -6.96 29.74 2.47
N GLU A 348 -6.59 29.93 3.74
CA GLU A 348 -5.20 29.86 4.18
C GLU A 348 -5.11 29.12 5.53
N PHE A 349 -4.23 28.13 5.60
CA PHE A 349 -3.83 27.54 6.88
C PHE A 349 -2.73 28.37 7.51
N THR A 350 -3.01 28.90 8.70
CA THR A 350 -2.09 29.70 9.51
C THR A 350 -1.78 29.00 10.83
N SER A 351 -0.89 29.57 11.64
CA SER A 351 -0.65 29.09 13.00
C SER A 351 -1.88 29.20 13.92
N GLU A 352 -2.87 30.03 13.58
CA GLU A 352 -4.11 30.20 14.35
C GLU A 352 -5.18 29.18 13.93
N GLY A 353 -5.08 28.60 12.74
CA GLY A 353 -6.05 27.67 12.16
C GLY A 353 -6.34 27.97 10.69
N LEU A 354 -7.45 27.45 10.19
CA LEU A 354 -7.91 27.68 8.82
C LEU A 354 -8.73 28.98 8.75
N ILE A 355 -8.30 29.92 7.91
CA ILE A 355 -9.03 31.15 7.61
C ILE A 355 -9.65 31.03 6.22
N ILE A 356 -10.96 31.23 6.13
CA ILE A 356 -11.72 31.27 4.87
C ILE A 356 -12.21 32.70 4.68
N SER A 357 -11.87 33.33 3.56
CA SER A 357 -12.19 34.71 3.25
C SER A 357 -13.04 34.83 1.99
N GLY A 358 -14.04 35.70 2.02
CA GLY A 358 -14.94 35.96 0.89
C GLY A 358 -15.61 37.33 1.04
N SER A 359 -15.82 38.05 -0.06
CA SER A 359 -16.45 39.39 -0.05
C SER A 359 -15.81 40.40 0.93
N GLY A 360 -14.51 40.30 1.21
CA GLY A 360 -13.79 41.16 2.16
C GLY A 360 -14.11 40.88 3.65
N LYS A 361 -14.63 39.68 3.95
CA LYS A 361 -14.92 39.15 5.28
C LYS A 361 -14.19 37.82 5.47
N SER A 362 -14.04 37.37 6.71
CA SER A 362 -13.37 36.11 7.03
C SER A 362 -14.09 35.27 8.07
N PHE A 363 -13.88 33.95 8.01
CA PHE A 363 -14.27 32.97 8.99
C PHE A 363 -13.01 32.20 9.43
N LEU A 364 -12.77 32.12 10.74
CA LEU A 364 -11.65 31.38 11.32
C LEU A 364 -12.15 30.12 12.02
N VAL A 365 -11.56 28.98 11.67
CA VAL A 365 -11.63 27.72 12.42
C VAL A 365 -10.32 27.55 13.18
N PRO A 366 -10.29 27.75 14.51
CA PRO A 366 -9.06 27.70 15.28
C PRO A 366 -8.45 26.30 15.36
N THR A 367 -7.12 26.22 15.30
CA THR A 367 -6.37 24.96 15.49
C THR A 367 -6.72 24.26 16.80
N SER A 368 -6.97 25.01 17.87
CA SER A 368 -7.33 24.44 19.18
C SER A 368 -8.60 23.62 19.16
N ILE A 369 -9.53 23.91 18.24
CA ILE A 369 -10.76 23.14 18.05
C ILE A 369 -10.49 21.97 17.10
N ALA A 370 -9.84 22.25 15.96
CA ALA A 370 -9.54 21.22 14.96
C ALA A 370 -8.55 20.15 15.46
N SER A 371 -7.78 20.40 16.53
CA SER A 371 -6.90 19.40 17.13
C SER A 371 -7.63 18.36 17.98
N GLU A 372 -8.79 18.72 18.55
CA GLU A 372 -9.56 17.83 19.42
C GLU A 372 -10.51 16.93 18.62
N THR A 373 -11.06 17.46 17.53
CA THR A 373 -12.08 16.80 16.70
C THR A 373 -11.91 17.17 15.23
N THR A 374 -12.42 16.33 14.33
CA THR A 374 -12.56 16.67 12.92
C THR A 374 -13.60 17.78 12.77
N VAL A 375 -13.26 18.82 11.99
CA VAL A 375 -14.17 19.92 11.65
C VAL A 375 -14.59 19.76 10.18
N HIS A 376 -15.89 19.54 9.96
CA HIS A 376 -16.47 19.42 8.63
C HIS A 376 -16.92 20.79 8.12
N ILE A 377 -16.41 21.19 6.96
CA ILE A 377 -16.61 22.53 6.40
C ILE A 377 -17.11 22.40 4.97
N MET A 378 -18.27 22.98 4.67
CA MET A 378 -18.77 23.15 3.31
C MET A 378 -18.56 24.60 2.86
N ILE A 379 -17.92 24.82 1.72
CA ILE A 379 -17.74 26.14 1.12
C ILE A 379 -18.61 26.22 -0.14
N ASP A 380 -19.58 27.12 -0.12
CA ASP A 380 -20.52 27.34 -1.23
C ASP A 380 -19.96 28.34 -2.25
N GLY A 381 -18.91 27.93 -2.97
CA GLY A 381 -18.25 28.71 -4.02
C GLY A 381 -16.91 28.10 -4.43
N THR A 382 -16.29 28.62 -5.50
CA THR A 382 -14.93 28.22 -5.89
C THR A 382 -13.93 28.70 -4.83
N THR A 383 -12.93 27.88 -4.50
CA THR A 383 -11.98 28.19 -3.43
C THR A 383 -10.53 28.09 -3.88
N THR A 384 -9.73 29.12 -3.57
CA THR A 384 -8.27 29.09 -3.76
C THR A 384 -7.58 28.94 -2.41
N PHE A 385 -6.87 27.82 -2.22
CA PHE A 385 -5.95 27.65 -1.09
C PHE A 385 -4.60 28.28 -1.42
N PHE A 386 -4.15 29.21 -0.59
CA PHE A 386 -2.90 29.95 -0.82
C PHE A 386 -2.11 30.09 0.49
N SER A 387 -0.86 30.54 0.36
CA SER A 387 0.00 30.90 1.50
C SER A 387 0.92 32.04 1.09
N ASP A 388 0.93 33.10 1.88
CA ASP A 388 1.87 34.22 1.71
C ASP A 388 3.25 33.95 2.34
N GLN A 389 3.45 32.75 2.91
CA GLN A 389 4.72 32.35 3.51
C GLN A 389 5.80 32.05 2.46
N GLU A 390 7.07 32.06 2.90
CA GLU A 390 8.19 31.65 2.06
C GLU A 390 7.97 30.23 1.52
N HIS A 391 8.30 30.02 0.24
CA HIS A 391 8.05 28.78 -0.50
C HIS A 391 6.57 28.35 -0.59
N LYS A 392 5.63 29.25 -0.22
CA LYS A 392 4.18 29.02 -0.17
C LYS A 392 3.79 27.81 0.68
N ILE A 393 4.39 27.61 1.85
CA ILE A 393 4.05 26.47 2.73
C ILE A 393 2.85 26.82 3.62
N SER A 394 1.82 25.96 3.59
CA SER A 394 0.69 25.94 4.50
C SER A 394 0.82 24.74 5.44
N ILE A 395 1.08 25.02 6.72
CA ILE A 395 1.16 23.99 7.74
C ILE A 395 -0.26 23.65 8.19
N VAL A 396 -0.67 22.41 7.95
CA VAL A 396 -1.97 21.88 8.38
C VAL A 396 -1.81 21.33 9.80
N SER A 397 -2.40 22.04 10.75
CA SER A 397 -2.42 21.68 12.17
C SER A 397 -3.87 21.47 12.62
N GLY A 398 -4.23 20.22 12.90
CA GLY A 398 -5.60 19.79 13.21
C GLY A 398 -6.24 18.93 12.11
N LYS A 399 -7.51 18.57 12.31
CA LYS A 399 -8.29 17.66 11.49
C LYS A 399 -9.38 18.42 10.74
N TYR A 400 -9.20 18.58 9.43
CA TYR A 400 -10.10 19.34 8.57
C TYR A 400 -10.66 18.44 7.48
N ASP A 401 -11.98 18.48 7.33
CA ASP A 401 -12.68 17.82 6.25
C ASP A 401 -13.48 18.88 5.47
N ILE A 402 -12.98 19.24 4.29
CA ILE A 402 -13.43 20.41 3.54
C ILE A 402 -14.08 19.95 2.24
N GLN A 403 -15.34 20.32 2.06
CA GLN A 403 -16.09 20.16 0.83
C GLN A 403 -16.29 21.52 0.17
N VAL A 404 -16.03 21.62 -1.12
CA VAL A 404 -16.18 22.85 -1.91
C VAL A 404 -17.18 22.57 -3.03
N LYS A 405 -18.28 23.33 -3.08
CA LYS A 405 -19.35 23.18 -4.10
C LYS A 405 -18.97 23.77 -5.48
N GLY A 406 -17.73 24.21 -5.63
CA GLY A 406 -17.14 24.74 -6.85
C GLY A 406 -15.73 24.16 -7.09
N ASP A 407 -15.01 24.73 -8.05
CA ASP A 407 -13.62 24.34 -8.32
C ASP A 407 -12.70 24.69 -7.14
N VAL A 408 -11.60 23.94 -7.01
CA VAL A 408 -10.55 24.19 -6.03
C VAL A 408 -9.24 24.48 -6.74
N THR A 409 -8.58 25.57 -6.38
CA THR A 409 -7.19 25.82 -6.76
C THR A 409 -6.29 25.68 -5.54
N ILE A 410 -5.30 24.79 -5.59
CA ILE A 410 -4.28 24.68 -4.53
C ILE A 410 -3.05 25.42 -5.01
N ASP A 411 -2.85 26.67 -4.59
CA ASP A 411 -1.66 27.51 -4.87
C ASP A 411 -0.72 27.60 -3.65
N THR A 412 -0.59 26.51 -2.91
CA THR A 412 0.30 26.36 -1.75
C THR A 412 0.83 24.92 -1.66
N GLN A 413 1.75 24.66 -0.73
CA GLN A 413 2.18 23.33 -0.31
C GLN A 413 1.42 22.96 0.97
N PHE A 414 0.74 21.82 1.00
CA PHE A 414 0.14 21.33 2.24
C PHE A 414 1.12 20.39 2.94
N VAL A 415 1.45 20.71 4.18
CA VAL A 415 2.38 19.92 5.00
C VAL A 415 1.77 19.75 6.38
N TYR A 416 1.64 18.52 6.87
CA TYR A 416 1.20 18.28 8.25
C TYR A 416 2.16 18.90 9.25
N ASP A 417 1.64 19.32 10.40
CA ASP A 417 2.38 19.94 11.50
C ASP A 417 3.29 18.94 12.26
N VAL A 418 4.18 18.31 11.51
CA VAL A 418 5.25 17.45 11.99
C VAL A 418 6.55 18.13 11.64
N LYS A 419 7.28 18.56 12.67
CA LYS A 419 8.47 19.41 12.53
C LYS A 419 9.46 18.91 11.47
N LYS A 420 9.75 17.61 11.43
CA LYS A 420 10.69 17.03 10.44
C LYS A 420 10.14 17.09 9.01
N LEU A 421 8.83 16.88 8.82
CA LEU A 421 8.21 17.01 7.50
C LEU A 421 8.27 18.46 7.02
N VAL A 422 7.91 19.40 7.91
CA VAL A 422 8.02 20.84 7.64
C VAL A 422 9.46 21.24 7.33
N GLU A 423 10.46 20.75 8.07
CA GLU A 423 11.88 21.05 7.81
C GLU A 423 12.39 20.45 6.48
N GLU A 424 11.92 19.27 6.08
CA GLU A 424 12.33 18.65 4.82
C GLU A 424 11.71 19.36 3.60
N VAL A 425 10.44 19.78 3.69
CA VAL A 425 9.83 20.64 2.68
C VAL A 425 10.45 22.04 2.73
N ASN A 426 10.64 22.61 3.92
CA ASN A 426 11.18 23.95 4.16
C ASN A 426 12.69 23.96 4.47
N ASN A 427 13.53 23.57 3.51
CA ASN A 427 14.99 23.49 3.70
C ASN A 427 15.71 24.87 3.70
N GLY A 428 15.06 25.93 4.20
CA GLY A 428 15.35 27.33 3.88
C GLY A 428 16.21 28.17 4.84
N ASN A 429 16.62 27.70 6.02
CA ASN A 429 17.49 28.53 6.89
C ASN A 429 18.99 28.57 6.49
N GLY A 430 19.33 28.13 5.27
CA GLY A 430 20.71 27.98 4.79
C GLY A 430 20.96 28.54 3.40
N MET A 431 20.85 29.85 3.19
CA MET A 431 21.43 30.63 2.05
C MET A 431 21.59 29.90 0.69
N SER A 432 20.58 29.15 0.27
CA SER A 432 20.60 28.38 -0.97
C SER A 432 19.28 28.60 -1.67
N LEU A 433 19.34 29.08 -2.92
CA LEU A 433 18.21 29.24 -3.86
C LEU A 433 17.67 27.87 -4.34
N VAL A 434 17.82 26.82 -3.52
CA VAL A 434 17.51 25.44 -3.88
C VAL A 434 16.33 25.01 -3.03
N ALA A 435 15.21 24.88 -3.74
CA ALA A 435 13.87 24.60 -3.31
C ALA A 435 13.73 23.30 -2.52
N ASN A 436 12.55 23.12 -1.92
CA ASN A 436 11.96 21.89 -1.41
C ASN A 436 12.81 20.65 -1.73
N LYS A 437 13.37 19.99 -0.71
CA LYS A 437 14.05 18.72 -0.99
C LYS A 437 13.00 17.77 -1.53
N THR A 438 13.31 17.21 -2.69
CA THR A 438 12.59 16.09 -3.26
C THR A 438 12.56 14.98 -2.21
N ALA A 439 11.37 14.70 -1.71
CA ALA A 439 11.06 13.63 -0.76
C ALA A 439 11.63 12.28 -1.18
N VAL A 440 11.81 12.04 -2.48
CA VAL A 440 12.09 10.70 -2.99
C VAL A 440 13.53 10.57 -3.47
N ASP A 441 14.39 10.22 -2.51
CA ASP A 441 15.61 9.49 -2.79
C ASP A 441 15.44 8.13 -2.08
N ALA A 442 14.85 7.18 -2.82
CA ALA A 442 14.57 5.79 -2.43
C ALA A 442 13.55 5.59 -1.29
N GLU A 443 12.61 4.66 -1.49
CA GLU A 443 11.75 3.89 -0.56
C GLU A 443 12.01 4.06 0.97
N THR A 444 13.28 4.15 1.37
CA THR A 444 13.72 4.49 2.74
C THR A 444 13.05 5.75 3.29
N ARG A 445 12.96 6.85 2.50
CA ARG A 445 12.37 8.10 2.97
C ARG A 445 10.85 8.04 3.09
N ILE A 446 10.19 7.26 2.23
CA ILE A 446 8.73 7.07 2.26
C ILE A 446 8.34 6.34 3.56
N LYS A 447 9.06 5.25 3.87
CA LYS A 447 8.86 4.49 5.12
C LYS A 447 9.18 5.35 6.36
N ASP A 448 10.18 6.21 6.29
CA ASP A 448 10.48 7.17 7.37
C ASP A 448 9.35 8.19 7.57
N TYR A 449 8.75 8.72 6.50
CA TYR A 449 7.62 9.64 6.60
C TYR A 449 6.37 8.98 7.15
N GLN A 450 6.03 7.79 6.69
CA GLN A 450 4.91 7.01 7.22
C GLN A 450 5.11 6.70 8.72
N LYS A 451 6.33 6.35 9.12
CA LYS A 451 6.68 6.16 10.52
C LYS A 451 6.52 7.45 11.33
N LEU A 452 7.01 8.58 10.83
CA LEU A 452 6.85 9.88 11.50
C LEU A 452 5.38 10.26 11.66
N LEU A 453 4.54 9.98 10.66
CA LEU A 453 3.11 10.19 10.78
C LEU A 453 2.49 9.31 11.87
N ALA A 454 2.81 8.01 11.89
CA ALA A 454 2.31 7.09 12.90
C ALA A 454 2.73 7.46 14.33
N GLU A 455 3.91 8.08 14.51
CA GLU A 455 4.47 8.42 15.83
C GLU A 455 4.11 9.84 16.30
N GLU A 456 3.98 10.80 15.38
CA GLU A 456 3.97 12.24 15.69
C GLU A 456 2.75 13.00 15.13
N ASN A 457 1.94 12.42 14.23
CA ASN A 457 0.89 13.18 13.53
C ASN A 457 -0.50 13.05 14.16
N TYR A 458 -1.10 14.20 14.48
CA TYR A 458 -2.51 14.33 14.88
C TYR A 458 -3.35 15.12 13.85
N SER A 459 -2.75 15.49 12.72
CA SER A 459 -3.38 16.30 11.68
C SER A 459 -3.95 15.44 10.56
N TYR A 460 -5.06 15.90 10.01
CA TYR A 460 -5.77 15.25 8.91
C TYR A 460 -6.32 16.34 7.97
N LEU A 461 -6.20 16.11 6.67
CA LEU A 461 -6.80 16.97 5.66
C LEU A 461 -7.52 16.14 4.62
N ARG A 462 -8.82 16.39 4.46
CA ARG A 462 -9.58 15.97 3.29
C ARG A 462 -10.09 17.21 2.57
N VAL A 463 -9.89 17.26 1.25
CA VAL A 463 -10.41 18.32 0.39
C VAL A 463 -11.16 17.69 -0.77
N ALA A 464 -12.47 17.91 -0.82
CA ALA A 464 -13.32 17.52 -1.92
C ALA A 464 -13.83 18.73 -2.68
N SER A 465 -13.81 18.65 -4.00
CA SER A 465 -14.41 19.62 -4.91
C SER A 465 -15.52 18.94 -5.69
N TYR A 466 -16.73 19.52 -5.68
CA TYR A 466 -17.71 19.27 -6.73
C TYR A 466 -17.37 20.17 -7.94
N GLY A 467 -16.34 19.78 -8.65
CA GLY A 467 -15.61 20.57 -9.62
C GLY A 467 -14.25 19.99 -9.94
N ASP A 468 -13.38 20.82 -10.52
CA ASP A 468 -11.98 20.45 -10.75
C ASP A 468 -11.10 20.84 -9.55
N ILE A 469 -10.07 20.04 -9.28
CA ILE A 469 -8.94 20.44 -8.43
C ILE A 469 -7.77 20.79 -9.34
N SER A 470 -7.31 22.04 -9.29
CA SER A 470 -6.16 22.53 -10.06
C SER A 470 -4.99 22.89 -9.15
N LEU A 471 -3.78 22.47 -9.52
CA LEU A 471 -2.56 22.80 -8.80
C LEU A 471 -1.94 24.09 -9.36
N GLY A 472 -1.79 25.10 -8.50
CA GLY A 472 -1.01 26.29 -8.77
C GLY A 472 0.48 26.02 -8.61
N TYR A 473 1.26 26.32 -9.65
CA TYR A 473 2.72 26.34 -9.62
C TYR A 473 3.23 27.78 -9.75
N SER A 474 4.24 28.13 -8.97
CA SER A 474 4.84 29.47 -9.00
C SER A 474 6.35 29.38 -9.06
N SER A 475 7.00 30.49 -9.44
CA SER A 475 8.46 30.57 -9.44
C SER A 475 9.07 30.32 -8.07
N ALA A 476 8.34 30.57 -6.98
CA ALA A 476 8.77 30.34 -5.61
C ALA A 476 8.84 28.85 -5.22
N THR A 477 8.10 27.98 -5.91
CA THR A 477 8.09 26.53 -5.65
C THR A 477 9.06 25.75 -6.55
N HIS A 478 9.62 26.41 -7.57
CA HIS A 478 10.57 25.82 -8.53
C HIS A 478 10.08 24.53 -9.21
N GLY A 479 8.75 24.33 -9.29
CA GLY A 479 8.15 23.17 -9.94
C GLY A 479 7.89 21.99 -9.01
N ASP A 480 8.22 22.12 -7.73
CA ASP A 480 7.90 21.11 -6.73
C ASP A 480 6.53 21.39 -6.10
N LYS A 481 5.74 20.33 -5.95
CA LYS A 481 4.47 20.34 -5.23
C LYS A 481 4.46 19.22 -4.19
N ASN A 482 4.17 19.57 -2.95
CA ASN A 482 4.02 18.69 -1.81
C ASN A 482 2.61 18.87 -1.27
N LEU A 483 1.83 17.80 -1.34
CA LEU A 483 0.46 17.74 -0.84
C LEU A 483 0.37 16.65 0.21
N MET A 484 -0.22 16.97 1.36
CA MET A 484 -0.53 16.00 2.41
C MET A 484 -2.03 16.08 2.68
N GLY A 485 -2.73 14.96 2.50
CA GLY A 485 -4.19 14.89 2.60
C GLY A 485 -4.83 14.01 1.52
N ASP A 486 -6.14 13.83 1.66
CA ASP A 486 -6.99 13.11 0.73
C ASP A 486 -7.75 14.10 -0.17
N PHE A 487 -7.64 13.93 -1.49
CA PHE A 487 -8.16 14.87 -2.47
C PHE A 487 -9.20 14.21 -3.37
N PHE A 488 -10.40 14.78 -3.41
CA PHE A 488 -11.51 14.28 -4.22
C PHE A 488 -11.91 15.34 -5.26
N ALA A 489 -11.72 15.05 -6.55
CA ALA A 489 -12.27 15.83 -7.64
C ALA A 489 -13.53 15.13 -8.17
N LEU A 490 -14.70 15.60 -7.72
CA LEU A 490 -15.99 15.01 -7.99
C LEU A 490 -16.74 15.79 -9.08
N LYS A 491 -17.43 15.07 -9.95
CA LYS A 491 -18.30 15.69 -10.96
C LYS A 491 -19.46 16.39 -10.27
N ARG A 492 -19.87 17.50 -10.85
CA ARG A 492 -21.13 18.17 -10.52
C ARG A 492 -22.31 17.37 -11.06
N ASP A 493 -23.51 17.67 -10.56
CA ASP A 493 -24.77 17.10 -11.03
C ASP A 493 -24.99 17.25 -12.55
N ASP A 494 -24.42 18.30 -13.16
CA ASP A 494 -24.50 18.54 -14.60
C ASP A 494 -23.48 17.74 -15.43
N GLY A 495 -22.65 16.94 -14.76
CA GLY A 495 -21.59 16.10 -15.34
C GLY A 495 -20.28 16.83 -15.63
N SER A 496 -20.17 18.13 -15.31
CA SER A 496 -18.94 18.90 -15.46
C SER A 496 -17.98 18.72 -14.28
N GLY A 497 -16.71 19.08 -14.50
CA GLY A 497 -15.67 18.96 -13.48
C GLY A 497 -15.21 17.52 -13.26
N GLY A 498 -14.67 17.26 -12.06
CA GLY A 498 -14.18 15.96 -11.65
C GLY A 498 -12.74 15.68 -12.07
N ASN A 499 -11.98 16.69 -12.51
CA ASN A 499 -10.60 16.50 -12.96
C ASN A 499 -9.60 16.97 -11.90
N PHE A 500 -8.49 16.25 -11.80
CA PHE A 500 -7.31 16.65 -11.05
C PHE A 500 -6.26 17.15 -12.05
N LEU A 501 -6.03 18.45 -12.04
CA LEU A 501 -5.24 19.17 -13.04
C LEU A 501 -3.93 19.61 -12.41
N LEU A 502 -2.80 19.23 -13.00
CA LEU A 502 -1.49 19.72 -12.55
C LEU A 502 -1.22 21.20 -12.95
N GLY A 503 -2.19 21.90 -13.52
CA GLY A 503 -2.10 23.33 -13.86
C GLY A 503 -1.02 23.67 -14.89
N ASP A 504 -0.80 24.98 -15.11
CA ASP A 504 0.17 25.47 -16.10
C ASP A 504 1.59 25.55 -15.52
N LEU A 505 2.41 24.56 -15.85
CA LEU A 505 3.83 24.49 -15.49
C LEU A 505 4.72 25.44 -16.31
N SER A 506 4.20 26.15 -17.32
CA SER A 506 4.99 27.00 -18.22
C SER A 506 5.72 28.16 -17.52
N ASN A 507 5.21 28.61 -16.37
CA ASN A 507 5.81 29.69 -15.58
C ASN A 507 6.94 29.21 -14.65
N VAL A 508 7.23 27.91 -14.59
CA VAL A 508 8.32 27.37 -13.79
C VAL A 508 9.65 27.54 -14.54
N SER A 509 10.62 28.17 -13.87
CA SER A 509 11.87 28.65 -14.48
C SER A 509 12.81 27.54 -15.00
N ASN A 510 12.69 26.32 -14.47
CA ASN A 510 13.47 25.14 -14.85
C ASN A 510 13.02 24.49 -16.17
N ILE A 511 11.73 24.59 -16.52
CA ILE A 511 11.17 24.12 -17.79
C ILE A 511 11.65 25.00 -18.95
N ASN A 512 11.76 26.31 -18.71
CA ASN A 512 12.28 27.26 -19.69
C ASN A 512 13.82 27.28 -19.81
N ASN A 513 14.55 26.65 -18.88
CA ASN A 513 16.02 26.57 -18.89
C ASN A 513 16.52 25.14 -18.53
N PRO A 514 16.36 24.16 -19.45
CA PRO A 514 16.77 22.77 -19.21
C PRO A 514 18.30 22.66 -19.09
N GLY A 515 18.80 22.84 -17.86
CA GLY A 515 20.23 22.89 -17.59
C GLY A 515 20.59 23.56 -16.26
N GLN A 516 19.68 24.34 -15.68
CA GLN A 516 19.84 24.95 -14.35
C GLN A 516 18.58 24.67 -13.51
N GLY A 517 18.70 23.79 -12.51
CA GLY A 517 17.63 23.55 -11.52
C GLY A 517 17.21 22.10 -11.36
N GLN A 518 16.29 21.87 -10.42
CA GLN A 518 15.55 20.63 -10.20
C GLN A 518 14.51 20.42 -11.31
N PHE A 519 13.99 19.21 -11.47
CA PHE A 519 12.86 18.90 -12.35
C PHE A 519 11.54 19.00 -11.59
N SER A 520 10.44 19.26 -12.30
CA SER A 520 9.10 19.41 -11.72
C SER A 520 8.60 18.10 -11.12
N GLN A 521 8.02 18.16 -9.93
CA GLN A 521 7.60 16.98 -9.18
C GLN A 521 6.30 17.22 -8.42
N LEU A 522 5.46 16.19 -8.35
CA LEU A 522 4.34 16.11 -7.43
C LEU A 522 4.63 14.99 -6.45
N PHE A 523 4.77 15.35 -5.19
CA PHE A 523 4.78 14.43 -4.05
C PHE A 523 3.46 14.58 -3.30
N LEU A 524 2.72 13.48 -3.17
CA LEU A 524 1.50 13.42 -2.41
C LEU A 524 1.58 12.32 -1.36
N LEU A 525 1.23 12.68 -0.13
CA LEU A 525 1.08 11.77 1.00
C LEU A 525 -0.38 11.76 1.45
N GLY A 526 -1.12 10.72 1.06
CA GLY A 526 -2.57 10.61 1.12
C GLY A 526 -3.11 9.94 -0.13
N SER A 527 -4.27 10.40 -0.60
CA SER A 527 -4.95 9.82 -1.78
C SER A 527 -5.43 10.87 -2.77
N ILE A 528 -5.57 10.46 -4.04
CA ILE A 528 -6.33 11.18 -5.07
C ILE A 528 -7.48 10.30 -5.53
N THR A 529 -8.70 10.81 -5.50
CA THR A 529 -9.87 10.23 -6.16
C THR A 529 -10.41 11.24 -7.17
N THR A 530 -10.46 10.85 -8.45
CA THR A 530 -10.82 11.77 -9.54
C THR A 530 -11.52 11.04 -10.69
N TRP A 531 -12.24 11.74 -11.54
CA TRP A 531 -12.65 11.20 -12.83
C TRP A 531 -11.45 11.13 -13.78
N GLN A 532 -10.70 12.22 -13.90
CA GLN A 532 -9.54 12.27 -14.78
C GLN A 532 -8.36 12.91 -14.06
N PHE A 533 -7.19 12.30 -14.21
CA PHE A 533 -5.92 12.91 -13.83
C PHE A 533 -5.26 13.42 -15.12
N GLU A 534 -5.22 14.75 -15.29
CA GLU A 534 -4.68 15.38 -16.49
C GLU A 534 -3.26 15.87 -16.27
N ASN A 535 -2.38 15.49 -17.20
CA ASN A 535 -1.00 15.94 -17.22
C ASN A 535 -0.80 17.04 -18.26
N PRO A 536 -0.23 18.20 -17.91
CA PRO A 536 0.08 19.23 -18.88
C PRO A 536 1.19 18.76 -19.81
N LEU A 537 0.95 18.89 -21.12
CA LEU A 537 1.90 18.58 -22.17
C LEU A 537 2.62 19.85 -22.65
N ASP A 538 3.87 19.71 -23.05
CA ASP A 538 4.60 20.76 -23.74
C ASP A 538 4.12 20.90 -25.20
N ASN A 539 4.67 21.87 -25.94
CA ASN A 539 4.31 22.10 -27.35
C ASN A 539 4.68 20.92 -28.29
N ASN A 540 5.45 19.95 -27.83
CA ASN A 540 5.84 18.74 -28.56
C ASN A 540 5.02 17.52 -28.13
N GLY A 541 4.10 17.68 -27.16
CA GLY A 541 3.32 16.58 -26.59
C GLY A 541 4.07 15.77 -25.54
N GLU A 542 5.15 16.30 -24.94
CA GLU A 542 5.88 15.66 -23.84
C GLU A 542 5.35 16.11 -22.48
N ASP A 543 5.29 15.19 -21.51
CA ASP A 543 4.88 15.45 -20.14
C ASP A 543 5.73 16.56 -19.49
N LEU A 544 5.08 17.62 -19.01
CA LEU A 544 5.75 18.70 -18.27
C LEU A 544 6.04 18.33 -16.82
N LEU A 545 5.32 17.37 -16.24
CA LEU A 545 5.64 16.79 -14.93
C LEU A 545 6.70 15.69 -15.08
N ASN A 546 7.90 15.92 -14.53
CA ASN A 546 8.99 14.95 -14.65
C ASN A 546 8.89 13.79 -13.66
N SER A 547 8.33 14.01 -12.46
CA SER A 547 8.12 12.93 -11.50
C SER A 547 6.80 13.02 -10.74
N LEU A 548 6.18 11.86 -10.51
CA LEU A 548 4.99 11.68 -9.71
C LEU A 548 5.27 10.68 -8.59
N ALA A 549 5.03 11.07 -7.35
CA ALA A 549 5.14 10.19 -6.20
C ALA A 549 3.86 10.29 -5.39
N LEU A 550 3.06 9.23 -5.43
CA LEU A 550 1.84 9.09 -4.64
C LEU A 550 2.10 8.08 -3.53
N VAL A 551 1.84 8.45 -2.29
CA VAL A 551 2.08 7.61 -1.13
C VAL A 551 0.79 7.57 -0.33
N ALA A 552 0.14 6.42 -0.26
CA ALA A 552 -1.01 6.23 0.61
C ALA A 552 -0.64 6.61 2.05
N ALA A 553 -1.47 7.44 2.66
CA ALA A 553 -1.36 7.72 4.09
C ALA A 553 -1.84 6.47 4.84
N GLY A 554 -0.93 5.75 5.49
CA GLY A 554 -1.29 4.70 6.44
C GLY A 554 -1.97 5.27 7.68
N ASP A 555 -2.79 4.44 8.33
CA ASP A 555 -3.72 4.87 9.38
C ASP A 555 -3.05 5.54 10.61
N PRO A 556 -3.45 6.75 11.01
CA PRO A 556 -3.12 7.28 12.33
C PRO A 556 -4.15 6.97 13.43
N ASN A 557 -5.41 6.59 13.14
CA ASN A 557 -6.45 6.08 14.06
C ASN A 557 -7.81 5.93 13.31
N ALA A 558 -8.09 4.78 12.71
CA ALA A 558 -9.25 4.50 11.86
C ALA A 558 -10.56 5.14 12.36
N LEU A 559 -10.94 6.25 11.74
CA LEU A 559 -12.30 6.79 11.55
C LEU A 559 -12.17 8.00 10.62
N GLY A 560 -12.42 7.74 9.35
CA GLY A 560 -12.39 8.70 8.23
C GLY A 560 -12.82 7.93 6.99
N SER A 561 -14.08 7.50 7.01
CA SER A 561 -14.64 6.52 6.08
C SER A 561 -14.44 6.91 4.62
N GLY A 562 -13.94 5.94 3.86
CA GLY A 562 -14.36 5.69 2.51
C GLY A 562 -14.45 4.16 2.37
N SER A 563 -15.66 3.63 2.31
CA SER A 563 -15.96 2.22 2.09
C SER A 563 -15.53 1.72 0.69
N SER A 564 -14.40 1.04 0.65
CA SER A 564 -14.38 -0.34 0.16
C SER A 564 -13.99 -1.23 1.35
N ASP A 565 -14.95 -1.56 2.21
CA ASP A 565 -14.82 -2.45 3.38
C ASP A 565 -13.48 -2.37 4.16
N GLY A 566 -13.02 -1.14 4.43
CA GLY A 566 -11.87 -0.83 5.30
C GLY A 566 -12.12 -1.12 6.79
N SER A 567 -12.68 -2.29 7.11
CA SER A 567 -12.72 -2.80 8.48
C SER A 567 -11.51 -3.69 8.73
N GLY A 568 -10.49 -3.11 9.36
CA GLY A 568 -9.35 -3.82 9.93
C GLY A 568 -8.18 -3.88 8.97
N GLY A 569 -6.96 -3.62 9.47
CA GLY A 569 -5.80 -4.02 8.70
C GLY A 569 -5.95 -5.51 8.35
N THR A 570 -5.73 -5.85 7.09
CA THR A 570 -5.91 -7.21 6.60
C THR A 570 -4.88 -8.07 7.31
N LEU A 571 -5.34 -8.97 8.18
CA LEU A 571 -4.50 -10.05 8.66
C LEU A 571 -4.01 -10.80 7.42
N ALA A 572 -2.71 -10.81 7.16
CA ALA A 572 -2.13 -11.50 6.02
C ALA A 572 -1.11 -12.54 6.50
N LEU A 573 -0.97 -13.62 5.74
CA LEU A 573 0.10 -14.59 5.93
C LEU A 573 1.42 -13.99 5.44
N LEU A 574 2.28 -13.52 6.35
CA LEU A 574 3.53 -12.86 5.99
C LEU A 574 4.67 -13.81 5.61
N GLY A 575 4.53 -15.09 5.96
CA GLY A 575 5.54 -16.08 5.64
C GLY A 575 5.24 -17.45 6.23
N ILE A 576 5.85 -18.46 5.61
CA ILE A 576 5.73 -19.86 6.00
C ILE A 576 7.12 -20.42 6.31
N GLN A 577 7.26 -20.99 7.50
CA GLN A 577 8.42 -21.78 7.89
C GLN A 577 8.04 -23.25 7.98
N SER A 578 8.89 -24.15 7.52
CA SER A 578 8.61 -25.58 7.50
C SER A 578 9.78 -26.41 7.98
N TRP A 579 9.47 -27.53 8.62
CA TRP A 579 10.44 -28.37 9.30
C TRP A 579 10.35 -29.82 8.85
#